data_AF-A0A099BVF6-F1
#
_entry.id   AF-A0A099BVF6-F1
#
_cell.length_a   1.000
_cell.length_b   1.000
_cell.length_c   1.000
_cell.angle_alpha   90.00
_cell.angle_beta   90.00
_cell.angle_gamma   90.00
#
_symmetry.space_group_name_H-M   'P 1'
#
loop_
_entity.id
_entity.type
_entity.pdbx_description
1 polymer ?
#
loop_
_entity_poly.entity_id
_entity_poly.type
_entity_poly.pdbx_seq_one_letter_code
_entity_poly.pdbx_strand_id
1 'polypeptide(L)'
;MPNHIHALVFISGNCSLKEKRNQAKSPPYNIQMHYANATAQKGRLSTVIGSYKAAITKYAYQNNITFAWQTRLFEHIIKHQEEYNAIAEYIQNYVARWYLDKYYKQ
;
A
#
# COMPACT_ATOMS: atom_id res chain seq x y z
N MET A 1 -13.66 13.40 -9.07
CA MET A 1 -13.28 12.60 -7.88
C MET A 1 -11.82 12.18 -8.00
N PRO A 2 -11.00 12.17 -6.94
CA PRO A 2 -9.65 11.61 -7.01
C PRO A 2 -9.76 10.14 -7.43
N ASN A 3 -9.07 9.77 -8.51
CA ASN A 3 -9.11 8.43 -9.11
C ASN A 3 -8.03 7.50 -8.55
N HIS A 4 -7.05 8.03 -7.81
CA HIS A 4 -6.03 7.29 -7.07
C HIS A 4 -5.55 8.10 -5.85
N ILE A 5 -4.80 7.43 -4.97
CA ILE A 5 -4.19 8.02 -3.78
C ILE A 5 -2.67 7.81 -3.88
N HIS A 6 -1.90 8.86 -3.59
CA HIS A 6 -0.46 8.76 -3.39
C HIS A 6 -0.13 8.82 -1.90
N ALA A 7 0.86 8.04 -1.48
CA ALA A 7 1.38 8.06 -0.12
C ALA A 7 2.90 7.94 -0.14
N LEU A 8 3.58 8.77 0.65
CA LEU A 8 4.99 8.62 0.98
C LEU A 8 5.09 7.84 2.29
N VAL A 9 5.70 6.67 2.24
CA VAL A 9 5.84 5.78 3.40
C VAL A 9 7.31 5.70 3.80
N PHE A 10 7.62 6.26 4.97
CA PHE A 10 8.94 6.13 5.57
C PHE A 10 8.99 4.86 6.41
N ILE A 11 9.87 3.94 6.04
CA ILE A 11 10.11 2.72 6.80
C ILE A 11 11.32 2.97 7.69
N SER A 12 11.07 3.46 8.90
CA SER A 12 12.10 3.64 9.93
C SER A 12 12.23 2.35 10.74
N GLY A 13 13.43 1.78 10.79
CA GLY A 13 13.70 0.62 11.64
C GLY A 13 15.19 0.43 11.84
N ASN A 14 15.59 0.00 13.04
CA ASN A 14 16.88 -0.66 13.24
C ASN A 14 16.78 -2.05 12.59
N CYS A 15 16.89 -2.10 11.26
CA CYS A 15 16.93 -3.34 10.52
C CYS A 15 18.25 -4.03 10.80
N SER A 16 18.31 -4.84 11.86
CA SER A 16 19.31 -5.90 11.93
C SER A 16 19.05 -6.80 10.73
N LEU A 17 19.87 -6.68 9.69
CA LEU A 17 19.95 -7.59 8.55
C LEU A 17 20.43 -8.97 9.04
N LYS A 18 19.70 -9.59 9.96
CA LYS A 18 19.87 -11.02 10.21
C LYS A 18 19.23 -11.69 9.00
N GLU A 19 20.11 -12.05 8.06
CA GLU A 19 19.85 -12.94 6.94
C GLU A 19 19.20 -14.24 7.44
N LYS A 20 17.90 -14.22 7.71
CA LYS A 20 17.13 -15.45 7.76
C LYS A 20 16.85 -15.81 6.31
N ARG A 21 17.85 -16.41 5.66
CA ARG A 21 17.67 -17.22 4.46
C ARG A 21 16.42 -18.06 4.67
N ASN A 22 15.39 -17.82 3.86
CA ASN A 22 14.16 -18.58 3.87
C ASN A 22 14.52 -20.04 3.55
N GLN A 23 14.72 -20.88 4.57
CA GLN A 23 14.58 -22.32 4.40
C GLN A 23 13.10 -22.56 4.19
N ALA A 24 12.70 -22.75 2.93
CA ALA A 24 11.36 -23.15 2.56
C ALA A 24 11.10 -24.54 3.14
N LYS A 25 10.50 -24.59 4.33
CA LYS A 25 9.77 -25.77 4.81
C LYS A 25 8.30 -25.48 4.53
N SER A 26 7.72 -26.23 3.60
CA SER A 26 6.28 -26.21 3.33
C SER A 26 5.54 -26.61 4.62
N PRO A 27 4.65 -25.76 5.17
CA PRO A 27 3.81 -26.18 6.28
C PRO A 27 2.68 -27.07 5.76
N PRO A 28 2.26 -28.10 6.53
CA PRO A 28 1.10 -28.92 6.19
C PRO A 28 -0.18 -28.05 6.21
N TYR A 29 -1.07 -28.35 5.27
CA TYR A 29 -2.29 -27.62 4.97
C TYR A 29 -3.30 -27.68 6.15
N ASN A 30 -3.24 -26.68 7.03
CA ASN A 30 -4.18 -26.52 8.14
C ASN A 30 -4.86 -25.14 8.01
N ILE A 31 -6.14 -25.12 7.67
CA ILE A 31 -6.94 -23.91 7.36
C ILE A 31 -6.97 -22.90 8.54
N GLN A 32 -6.71 -23.35 9.77
CA GLN A 32 -6.67 -22.52 10.99
C GLN A 32 -5.39 -21.63 11.10
N MET A 33 -4.34 -21.89 10.32
CA MET A 33 -3.06 -21.15 10.33
C MET A 33 -3.06 -19.84 9.54
N HIS A 34 -4.11 -19.51 8.78
CA HIS A 34 -4.11 -18.32 7.92
C HIS A 34 -4.18 -16.99 8.68
N TYR A 35 -4.83 -16.95 9.84
CA TYR A 35 -4.89 -15.72 10.65
C TYR A 35 -3.67 -15.56 11.57
N ALA A 36 -3.13 -16.66 12.11
CA ALA A 36 -1.99 -16.62 13.01
C ALA A 36 -0.69 -16.18 12.30
N ASN A 37 -0.44 -16.66 11.07
CA ASN A 37 0.77 -16.31 10.32
C ASN A 37 0.72 -14.92 9.65
N ALA A 38 -0.46 -14.33 9.50
CA ALA A 38 -0.57 -12.93 9.09
C ALA A 38 0.07 -11.98 10.12
N THR A 39 0.03 -12.36 11.41
CA THR A 39 0.67 -11.62 12.50
C THR A 39 2.18 -11.87 12.62
N ALA A 40 2.70 -12.94 12.01
CA ALA A 40 4.13 -13.27 12.00
C ALA A 40 4.92 -12.50 10.91
N GLN A 41 4.23 -11.93 9.92
CA GLN A 41 4.82 -11.05 8.90
C GLN A 41 4.68 -9.56 9.27
N LYS A 42 5.02 -9.20 10.52
CA LYS A 42 5.11 -7.80 10.94
C LYS A 42 6.04 -7.03 9.98
N GLY A 43 5.49 -6.14 9.16
CA GLY A 43 6.26 -5.14 8.41
C GLY A 43 6.21 -5.18 6.88
N ARG A 44 5.40 -6.03 6.23
CA ARG A 44 5.23 -5.93 4.76
C ARG A 44 4.29 -4.79 4.40
N LEU A 45 4.75 -3.86 3.56
CA LEU A 45 3.95 -2.73 3.06
C LEU A 45 2.61 -3.19 2.48
N SER A 46 2.61 -4.28 1.71
CA SER A 46 1.40 -4.86 1.13
C SER A 46 0.34 -5.26 2.15
N THR A 47 0.73 -5.75 3.33
CA THR A 47 -0.22 -6.10 4.41
C THR A 47 -0.88 -4.84 4.97
N VAL A 48 -0.09 -3.79 5.22
CA VAL A 48 -0.60 -2.51 5.72
C VAL A 48 -1.57 -1.86 4.72
N ILE A 49 -1.17 -1.82 3.44
CA ILE A 49 -2.03 -1.29 2.37
C ILE A 49 -3.28 -2.16 2.17
N GLY A 50 -3.18 -3.48 2.34
CA GLY A 50 -4.32 -4.39 2.31
C GLY A 50 -5.36 -4.06 3.38
N SER A 51 -4.92 -3.85 4.63
CA SER A 51 -5.80 -3.44 5.72
C SER A 51 -6.44 -2.06 5.47
N TYR A 52 -5.68 -1.10 4.94
CA TYR A 52 -6.20 0.21 4.56
C TYR A 52 -7.29 0.11 3.48
N LYS A 53 -7.04 -0.63 2.39
CA LYS A 53 -8.02 -0.85 1.32
C LYS A 53 -9.29 -1.52 1.86
N ALA A 54 -9.14 -2.52 2.72
CA ALA A 54 -10.27 -3.23 3.34
C ALA A 54 -11.12 -2.31 4.23
N ALA A 55 -10.50 -1.45 5.04
CA ALA A 55 -11.20 -0.51 5.90
C ALA A 55 -12.07 0.47 5.09
N ILE A 56 -11.55 1.01 4.00
CA ILE A 56 -12.28 1.93 3.12
C ILE A 56 -13.41 1.20 2.38
N THR A 57 -13.15 0.00 1.86
CA THR A 57 -14.21 -0.81 1.22
C THR A 57 -15.34 -1.09 2.20
N LYS A 58 -15.02 -1.42 3.46
CA LYS A 58 -16.02 -1.61 4.51
C LYS A 58 -16.80 -0.33 4.77
N TYR A 59 -16.13 0.82 4.90
CA TYR A 59 -16.78 2.11 5.09
C TYR A 59 -17.72 2.45 3.93
N ALA A 60 -17.27 2.30 2.68
CA ALA A 60 -18.08 2.57 1.50
C ALA A 60 -19.33 1.68 1.46
N TYR A 61 -19.15 0.37 1.72
CA TYR A 61 -20.25 -0.58 1.80
C TYR A 61 -21.28 -0.19 2.87
N GLN A 62 -20.83 0.15 4.09
CA GLN A 62 -21.71 0.56 5.19
C GLN A 62 -22.48 1.86 4.90
N ASN A 63 -21.96 2.71 4.04
CA ASN A 63 -22.56 3.99 3.68
C ASN A 63 -23.26 3.95 2.30
N ASN A 64 -23.47 2.77 1.72
CA ASN A 64 -24.07 2.59 0.38
C ASN A 64 -23.36 3.40 -0.73
N ILE A 65 -22.04 3.59 -0.61
CA ILE A 65 -21.22 4.27 -1.60
C ILE A 65 -20.72 3.22 -2.60
N THR A 66 -21.10 3.36 -3.88
CA THR A 66 -20.56 2.52 -4.96
C THR A 66 -19.07 2.82 -5.13
N PHE A 67 -18.23 1.87 -4.72
CA PHE A 67 -16.79 2.05 -4.71
C PHE A 67 -16.08 0.73 -4.98
N ALA A 68 -15.03 0.80 -5.80
CA ALA A 68 -14.13 -0.32 -6.03
C ALA A 68 -12.69 0.21 -6.17
N TRP A 69 -11.74 -0.55 -5.64
CA TRP A 69 -10.33 -0.28 -5.86
C TRP A 69 -9.90 -0.76 -7.25
N GLN A 70 -8.99 -0.02 -7.89
CA GLN A 70 -8.14 -0.62 -8.91
C GLN A 70 -7.34 -1.76 -8.30
N THR A 71 -7.19 -2.85 -9.05
CA THR A 71 -6.43 -4.03 -8.63
C THR A 71 -4.95 -3.68 -8.45
N ARG A 72 -4.31 -4.36 -7.48
CA ARG A 72 -2.89 -4.17 -7.11
C ARG A 72 -2.59 -2.75 -6.62
N LEU A 73 -1.31 -2.47 -6.40
CA LEU A 73 -0.79 -1.16 -6.03
C LEU A 73 0.49 -0.92 -6.83
N PHE A 74 0.77 0.33 -7.17
CA PHE A 74 2.07 0.74 -7.68
C PHE A 74 2.90 1.23 -6.50
N GLU A 75 4.10 0.67 -6.34
CA GLU A 75 5.06 1.06 -5.33
C GLU A 75 6.38 1.41 -6.01
N HIS A 76 7.07 2.39 -5.44
CA HIS A 76 8.36 2.85 -5.92
C HIS A 76 9.28 3.11 -4.73
N ILE A 77 10.46 2.48 -4.71
CA ILE A 77 11.44 2.63 -3.62
C ILE A 77 12.28 3.86 -3.94
N ILE A 78 12.10 4.90 -3.13
CA ILE A 78 12.88 6.13 -3.19
C ILE A 78 14.21 5.90 -2.49
N LYS A 79 15.32 6.06 -3.20
CA LYS A 79 16.66 5.75 -2.70
C LYS A 79 17.48 7.00 -2.37
N HIS A 80 17.16 8.15 -2.96
CA HIS A 80 18.00 9.35 -2.89
C HIS A 80 17.15 10.60 -2.62
N GLN A 81 17.76 11.65 -2.07
CA GLN A 81 17.06 12.88 -1.71
C GLN A 81 16.49 13.63 -2.92
N GLU A 82 17.20 13.65 -4.05
CA GLU A 82 16.73 14.32 -5.28
C GLU A 82 15.45 13.67 -5.81
N GLU A 83 15.41 12.34 -5.82
CA GLU A 83 14.23 11.56 -6.21
C GLU A 83 13.07 11.78 -5.24
N TYR A 84 13.35 11.82 -3.93
CA TYR A 84 12.36 12.17 -2.93
C TYR A 84 11.74 13.55 -3.20
N ASN A 85 12.58 14.56 -3.45
CA ASN A 85 12.13 15.93 -3.70
C ASN A 85 11.23 15.98 -4.94
N ALA A 86 11.63 15.33 -6.04
CA ALA A 86 10.85 15.29 -7.27
C ALA A 86 9.48 14.61 -7.09
N ILE A 87 9.43 13.49 -6.36
CA ILE A 87 8.17 12.78 -6.09
C ILE A 87 7.29 13.58 -5.12
N ALA A 88 7.87 14.18 -4.09
CA ALA A 88 7.14 15.02 -3.14
C ALA A 88 6.53 16.24 -3.86
N GLU A 89 7.31 16.90 -4.70
CA GLU A 89 6.85 18.00 -5.55
C GLU A 89 5.74 17.56 -6.50
N TYR A 90 5.90 16.40 -7.16
CA TYR A 90 4.86 15.81 -8.00
C TYR A 90 3.56 15.62 -7.23
N ILE A 91 3.59 14.96 -6.07
CA ILE A 91 2.40 14.70 -5.25
C ILE A 91 1.73 16.01 -4.83
N GLN A 92 2.50 17.01 -4.38
CA GLN A 92 1.97 18.31 -3.95
C GLN A 92 1.31 19.06 -5.11
N ASN A 93 1.97 19.12 -6.27
CA ASN A 93 1.48 19.86 -7.43
C ASN A 93 0.33 19.15 -8.15
N TYR A 94 0.24 17.82 -8.08
CA TYR A 94 -0.81 17.06 -8.79
C TYR A 94 -2.18 17.23 -8.14
N VAL A 95 -2.25 17.40 -6.82
CA VAL A 95 -3.53 17.66 -6.13
C VAL A 95 -4.23 18.89 -6.72
N ALA A 96 -3.47 19.95 -7.00
CA ALA A 96 -3.98 21.17 -7.62
C ALA A 96 -4.35 21.00 -9.11
N ARG A 97 -3.76 20.02 -9.79
CA ARG A 97 -3.91 19.79 -11.24
C ARG A 97 -4.79 18.60 -11.58
N TRP A 98 -5.48 18.00 -10.60
CA TRP A 98 -6.29 16.80 -10.81
C TRP A 98 -7.39 16.96 -11.87
N TYR A 99 -7.93 18.16 -12.05
CA TYR A 99 -8.91 18.44 -13.09
C TYR A 99 -8.35 18.29 -14.52
N LEU A 100 -7.02 18.25 -14.68
CA LEU A 100 -6.31 18.02 -15.93
C LEU A 100 -5.88 16.56 -16.13
N ASP A 101 -6.12 15.70 -15.14
CA ASP A 101 -5.72 14.29 -15.23
C ASP A 101 -6.50 13.58 -16.35
N LYS A 102 -5.80 12.76 -17.14
CA LYS A 102 -6.41 12.06 -18.30
C LYS A 102 -7.51 11.08 -17.92
N TYR A 103 -7.59 10.66 -16.66
CA TYR A 103 -8.64 9.82 -16.12
C TYR A 103 -9.61 10.61 -15.23
N TYR A 104 -9.53 11.94 -15.23
CA TYR A 104 -10.56 12.80 -14.65
C TYR A 104 -11.80 12.73 -15.54
N LYS A 105 -12.78 11.94 -15.14
CA LYS A 105 -14.08 11.93 -15.79
C LYS A 105 -14.86 13.20 -15.38
N GLN A 106 -15.32 13.94 -16.39
CA GLN A 106 -16.29 15.04 -16.24
C GLN A 106 -17.60 14.52 -15.65
#